data_AF-A0A836WL93-F1
#
_entry.id   AF-A0A836WL93-F1
#
_cell.length_a   1.000
_cell.length_b   1.000
_cell.length_c   1.000
_cell.angle_alpha   90.00
_cell.angle_beta   90.00
_cell.angle_gamma   90.00
#
_symmetry.space_group_name_H-M   'P 1'
#
loop_
_entity.id
_entity.type
_entity.pdbx_description
1 polymer ?
#
loop_
_entity_poly.entity_id
_entity_poly.type
_entity_poly.pdbx_seq_one_letter_code
_entity_poly.pdbx_strand_id
1 'polypeptide(L)'
;MRRHTLRSAAGIRAIVRSGLCHGCGACAGICPAGTLQIGGEGFPRQVSRCLECNRCVEICSGVGVDFQRLGEYVFGEGYTYGDFLGKVLEARVGHATDLRVRLAGASGGVVSALLVHLLKTKEVDAVVVSRPSPANLFLSTGLVARTPEEIITAAGSHYSRSSTMTVLADLKDRGERIALVGLPCHIHALRTAQSNSPPEWRNVVFVVGLFCHFTLPPGAVADLAHIAGGRRRQPVRICYRDKESMGWPFDGPRVFYADGSSWTSAYLPSEVMSILGHLYPLGRCLLCVDATAEFADLSVGDPWIRKDDGGWKYTQPEGNSVILIRTDTGRQILHRAESAGAITS
;
A
#
# COMPACT_ATOMS: atom_id res chain seq x y z
N MET A 1 1.98 -20.52 17.44
CA MET A 1 1.48 -19.65 18.54
C MET A 1 -0.04 -19.76 18.59
N ARG A 2 -0.64 -20.14 19.71
CA ARG A 2 -2.11 -20.17 19.84
C ARG A 2 -2.62 -18.73 19.99
N ARG A 3 -3.65 -18.31 19.23
CA ARG A 3 -4.21 -16.93 19.27
C ARG A 3 -4.50 -16.44 20.70
N HIS A 4 -4.91 -17.33 21.61
CA HIS A 4 -5.25 -17.01 22.99
C HIS A 4 -4.09 -16.51 23.88
N THR A 5 -2.83 -16.68 23.47
CA THR A 5 -1.68 -16.21 24.25
C THR A 5 -1.23 -14.79 23.85
N LEU A 6 -1.79 -14.23 22.77
CA LEU A 6 -1.45 -12.90 22.28
C LEU A 6 -2.47 -11.90 22.82
N ARG A 7 -2.02 -11.01 23.71
CA ARG A 7 -2.86 -9.96 24.30
C ARG A 7 -2.08 -8.68 24.50
N SER A 8 -2.76 -7.54 24.43
CA SER A 8 -2.22 -6.21 24.70
C SER A 8 -0.99 -5.81 23.86
N ALA A 9 -0.28 -4.75 24.26
CA ALA A 9 1.02 -4.38 23.67
C ALA A 9 2.06 -5.51 23.76
N ALA A 10 1.99 -6.36 24.78
CA ALA A 10 2.89 -7.52 24.90
C ALA A 10 2.71 -8.51 23.73
N GLY A 11 1.48 -8.74 23.30
CA GLY A 11 1.14 -9.58 22.16
C GLY A 11 1.67 -9.01 20.85
N ILE A 12 1.53 -7.70 20.64
CA ILE A 12 2.14 -7.01 19.48
C ILE A 12 3.66 -7.21 19.46
N ARG A 13 4.34 -7.03 20.60
CA ARG A 13 5.79 -7.27 20.70
C ARG A 13 6.17 -8.72 20.41
N ALA A 14 5.34 -9.68 20.82
CA ALA A 14 5.56 -11.09 20.51
C ALA A 14 5.42 -11.37 19.00
N ILE A 15 4.42 -10.78 18.33
CA ILE A 15 4.24 -10.89 16.87
C ILE A 15 5.47 -10.35 16.12
N VAL A 16 6.03 -9.21 16.57
CA VAL A 16 7.26 -8.64 16.01
C VAL A 16 8.44 -9.61 16.20
N ARG A 17 8.67 -10.10 17.43
CA ARG A 17 9.76 -11.04 17.71
C ARG A 17 9.66 -12.34 16.92
N SER A 18 8.45 -12.80 16.61
CA SER A 18 8.21 -14.00 15.82
C SER A 18 8.30 -13.78 14.30
N GLY A 19 8.67 -12.58 13.84
CA GLY A 19 8.79 -12.27 12.41
C GLY A 19 7.45 -12.17 11.67
N LEU A 20 6.33 -12.12 12.39
CA LEU A 20 4.97 -12.13 11.83
C LEU A 20 4.39 -10.72 11.62
N CYS A 21 5.11 -9.67 12.00
CA CYS A 21 4.66 -8.29 11.82
C CYS A 21 4.97 -7.77 10.41
N HIS A 22 3.99 -7.14 9.76
CA HIS A 22 4.18 -6.46 8.47
C HIS A 22 4.77 -5.04 8.59
N GLY A 23 4.78 -4.44 9.79
CA GLY A 23 5.11 -3.02 9.96
C GLY A 23 4.00 -2.05 9.49
N CYS A 24 2.77 -2.56 9.29
CA CYS A 24 1.65 -1.84 8.68
C CYS A 24 1.13 -0.64 9.49
N GLY A 25 1.43 -0.59 10.79
CA GLY A 25 1.06 0.52 11.68
C GLY A 25 -0.36 0.46 12.27
N ALA A 26 -1.20 -0.51 11.91
CA ALA A 26 -2.61 -0.55 12.33
C ALA A 26 -2.77 -0.62 13.86
N CYS A 27 -1.88 -1.36 14.53
CA CYS A 27 -1.87 -1.45 15.99
C CYS A 27 -1.63 -0.10 16.69
N ALA A 28 -0.86 0.81 16.09
CA ALA A 28 -0.65 2.16 16.58
C ALA A 28 -1.86 3.05 16.23
N GLY A 29 -2.38 2.94 15.00
CA GLY A 29 -3.56 3.68 14.54
C GLY A 29 -4.84 3.41 15.33
N ILE A 30 -5.03 2.17 15.84
CA ILE A 30 -6.22 1.79 16.62
C ILE A 30 -6.05 2.00 18.13
N CYS A 31 -4.84 2.31 18.60
CA CYS A 31 -4.55 2.33 20.03
C CYS A 31 -5.11 3.60 20.69
N PRO A 32 -6.14 3.51 21.56
CA PRO A 32 -6.76 4.70 22.14
C PRO A 32 -5.84 5.44 23.13
N ALA A 33 -4.80 4.77 23.65
CA ALA A 33 -3.89 5.34 24.64
C ALA A 33 -2.56 5.80 24.06
N GLY A 34 -2.35 5.69 22.73
CA GLY A 34 -1.05 5.99 22.12
C GLY A 34 0.10 5.12 22.64
N THR A 35 -0.20 3.92 23.17
CA THR A 35 0.79 3.02 23.79
C THR A 35 1.85 2.52 22.80
N LEU A 36 1.48 2.41 21.51
CA LEU A 36 2.33 1.87 20.45
C LEU A 36 2.71 2.98 19.48
N GLN A 37 4.02 3.13 19.23
CA GLN A 37 4.58 4.01 18.19
C GLN A 37 5.48 3.21 17.27
N ILE A 38 5.75 3.72 16.07
CA ILE A 38 6.67 3.07 15.13
C ILE A 38 8.11 3.39 15.51
N GLY A 39 8.94 2.36 15.65
CA GLY A 39 10.37 2.47 15.92
C GLY A 39 11.19 2.71 14.65
N GLY A 40 12.50 2.92 14.82
CA GLY A 40 13.43 3.23 13.70
C GLY A 40 13.53 2.12 12.65
N GLU A 41 13.26 0.88 13.04
CA GLU A 41 13.15 -0.25 12.14
C GLU A 41 11.76 -0.38 11.51
N GLY A 42 10.82 0.55 11.63
CA GLY A 42 9.49 0.44 11.01
C GLY A 42 8.55 -0.60 11.64
N PHE A 43 8.86 -1.06 12.86
CA PHE A 43 7.99 -1.95 13.65
C PHE A 43 7.42 -1.23 14.88
N PRO A 44 6.24 -1.63 15.38
CA PRO A 44 5.66 -1.03 16.57
C PRO A 44 6.49 -1.34 17.83
N ARG A 45 6.72 -0.31 18.64
CA ARG A 45 7.32 -0.37 19.98
C ARG A 45 6.36 0.20 21.02
N GLN A 46 6.40 -0.34 22.22
CA GLN A 46 5.64 0.19 23.35
C GLN A 46 6.38 1.39 23.95
N VAL A 47 5.70 2.53 24.10
CA VAL A 47 6.28 3.78 24.62
C VAL A 47 5.64 4.27 25.91
N SER A 48 4.47 3.72 26.27
CA SER A 48 3.76 4.06 27.51
C SER A 48 3.06 2.84 28.10
N ARG A 49 2.33 3.01 29.20
CA ARG A 49 1.55 1.94 29.84
C ARG A 49 0.39 1.53 28.93
N CYS A 50 0.16 0.21 28.80
CA CYS A 50 -0.95 -0.34 28.03
C CYS A 50 -2.23 -0.41 28.86
N LEU A 51 -3.37 -0.11 28.25
CA LEU A 51 -4.71 -0.30 28.85
C LEU A 51 -5.23 -1.74 28.76
N GLU A 52 -4.46 -2.64 28.14
CA GLU A 52 -4.83 -4.07 27.96
C GLU A 52 -6.16 -4.33 27.23
N CYS A 53 -6.66 -3.35 26.47
CA CYS A 53 -7.93 -3.41 25.73
C CYS A 53 -7.95 -4.38 24.54
N ASN A 54 -6.82 -5.00 24.17
CA ASN A 54 -6.65 -5.99 23.08
C ASN A 54 -6.96 -5.57 21.64
N ARG A 55 -7.56 -4.40 21.42
CA ARG A 55 -7.92 -3.87 20.09
C ARG A 55 -6.80 -3.99 19.05
N CYS A 56 -5.56 -3.71 19.43
CA CYS A 56 -4.41 -3.79 18.54
C CYS A 56 -4.10 -5.21 18.05
N VAL A 57 -4.29 -6.22 18.90
CA VAL A 57 -4.06 -7.63 18.56
C VAL A 57 -5.23 -8.19 17.75
N GLU A 58 -6.46 -7.82 18.10
CA GLU A 58 -7.69 -8.28 17.42
C GLU A 58 -7.70 -7.96 15.93
N ILE A 59 -7.20 -6.80 15.53
CA ILE A 59 -7.15 -6.38 14.12
C ILE A 59 -5.84 -6.77 13.41
N CYS A 60 -4.90 -7.40 14.11
CA CYS A 60 -3.57 -7.60 13.59
C CYS A 60 -3.56 -8.72 12.54
N SER A 61 -3.40 -8.36 11.27
CA SER A 61 -3.19 -9.32 10.17
C SER A 61 -1.97 -10.23 10.41
N GLY A 62 -1.02 -9.78 11.24
CA GLY A 62 0.12 -10.54 11.77
C GLY A 62 -0.25 -11.79 12.61
N VAL A 63 -1.42 -11.79 13.25
CA VAL A 63 -1.93 -12.93 14.02
C VAL A 63 -2.55 -14.00 13.11
N GLY A 64 -3.17 -13.55 12.03
CA GLY A 64 -3.84 -14.36 11.03
C GLY A 64 -4.98 -13.56 10.41
N VAL A 65 -5.50 -14.06 9.29
CA VAL A 65 -6.56 -13.41 8.52
C VAL A 65 -7.64 -14.44 8.28
N ASP A 66 -8.88 -14.09 8.61
CA ASP A 66 -10.04 -14.93 8.34
C ASP A 66 -10.64 -14.49 6.99
N PHE A 67 -10.15 -15.08 5.90
CA PHE A 67 -10.53 -14.68 4.54
C PHE A 67 -12.03 -14.85 4.29
N GLN A 68 -12.62 -15.93 4.82
CA GLN A 68 -14.05 -16.19 4.68
C GLN A 68 -14.87 -15.08 5.34
N ARG A 69 -14.60 -14.77 6.61
CA ARG A 69 -15.30 -13.70 7.32
C ARG A 69 -15.13 -12.33 6.67
N LEU A 70 -13.91 -12.00 6.22
CA LEU A 70 -13.66 -10.72 5.56
C LEU A 70 -14.37 -10.64 4.20
N GLY A 71 -14.39 -11.74 3.45
CA GLY A 71 -15.10 -11.80 2.17
C GLY A 71 -16.61 -11.68 2.33
N GLU A 72 -17.20 -12.35 3.33
CA GLU A 72 -18.62 -12.17 3.67
C GLU A 72 -18.94 -10.72 4.06
N TYR A 73 -18.07 -10.09 4.85
CA TYR A 73 -18.22 -8.68 5.23
C TYR A 73 -18.16 -7.72 4.04
N VAL A 74 -17.25 -7.93 3.09
CA VAL A 74 -17.04 -7.02 1.94
C VAL A 74 -17.99 -7.32 0.78
N PHE A 75 -18.26 -8.59 0.50
CA PHE A 75 -18.94 -9.05 -0.70
C PHE A 75 -20.35 -9.60 -0.47
N GLY A 76 -20.78 -9.69 0.78
CA GLY A 76 -22.07 -10.22 1.20
C GLY A 76 -22.04 -11.72 1.48
N GLU A 77 -23.18 -12.22 1.98
CA GLU A 77 -23.39 -13.63 2.28
C GLU A 77 -23.15 -14.52 1.05
N GLY A 78 -22.59 -15.71 1.27
CA GLY A 78 -22.30 -16.67 0.21
C GLY A 78 -20.96 -16.45 -0.52
N TYR A 79 -20.13 -15.49 -0.08
CA TYR A 79 -18.73 -15.46 -0.49
C TYR A 79 -18.05 -16.81 -0.20
N THR A 80 -17.16 -17.26 -1.09
CA THR A 80 -16.36 -18.48 -0.89
C THR A 80 -14.91 -18.17 -1.18
N TYR A 81 -14.05 -18.37 -0.17
CA TYR A 81 -12.61 -18.25 -0.33
C TYR A 81 -12.05 -19.39 -1.22
N GLY A 82 -11.06 -19.08 -2.07
CA GLY A 82 -10.28 -20.09 -2.79
C GLY A 82 -9.82 -19.70 -4.20
N ASP A 83 -10.42 -18.67 -4.80
CA ASP A 83 -9.98 -18.18 -6.11
C ASP A 83 -8.62 -17.45 -6.02
N PHE A 84 -7.76 -17.63 -7.02
CA PHE A 84 -6.42 -17.04 -7.06
C PHE A 84 -6.42 -15.51 -7.08
N LEU A 85 -7.38 -14.89 -7.78
CA LEU A 85 -7.55 -13.44 -7.84
C LEU A 85 -8.57 -12.94 -6.81
N GLY A 86 -9.22 -13.86 -6.10
CA GLY A 86 -10.37 -13.58 -5.25
C GLY A 86 -11.60 -13.19 -6.07
N LYS A 87 -12.63 -12.66 -5.39
CA LYS A 87 -13.83 -12.16 -6.10
C LYS A 87 -13.48 -10.94 -6.98
N VAL A 88 -13.77 -11.07 -8.28
CA VAL A 88 -13.61 -10.01 -9.29
C VAL A 88 -14.89 -9.92 -10.09
N LEU A 89 -15.48 -8.73 -10.14
CA LEU A 89 -16.67 -8.45 -10.94
C LEU A 89 -16.31 -8.17 -12.40
N GLU A 90 -15.18 -7.48 -12.62
CA GLU A 90 -14.70 -7.08 -13.93
C GLU A 90 -13.21 -6.74 -13.84
N ALA A 91 -12.47 -6.96 -14.93
CA ALA A 91 -11.07 -6.57 -15.05
C ALA A 91 -10.90 -5.63 -16.26
N ARG A 92 -10.22 -4.50 -16.04
CA ARG A 92 -9.96 -3.48 -17.07
C ARG A 92 -8.47 -3.14 -17.14
N VAL A 93 -8.06 -2.48 -18.22
CA VAL A 93 -6.72 -1.91 -18.33
C VAL A 93 -6.86 -0.45 -18.74
N GLY A 94 -6.31 0.44 -17.91
CA GLY A 94 -6.47 1.86 -18.14
C GLY A 94 -5.37 2.73 -17.57
N HIS A 95 -5.55 4.03 -17.73
CA HIS A 95 -4.62 5.05 -17.25
C HIS A 95 -5.33 6.38 -16.97
N ALA A 96 -4.67 7.25 -16.21
CA ALA A 96 -5.06 8.64 -16.05
C ALA A 96 -5.00 9.37 -17.39
N THR A 97 -5.95 10.26 -17.64
CA THR A 97 -5.97 11.12 -18.84
C THR A 97 -5.06 12.34 -18.67
N ASP A 98 -4.93 12.84 -17.44
CA ASP A 98 -3.95 13.88 -17.09
C ASP A 98 -2.53 13.29 -17.14
N LEU A 99 -1.73 13.78 -18.08
CA LEU A 99 -0.37 13.30 -18.32
C LEU A 99 0.55 13.51 -17.09
N ARG A 100 0.37 14.59 -16.33
CA ARG A 100 1.15 14.85 -15.10
C ARG A 100 0.87 13.77 -14.06
N VAL A 101 -0.39 13.38 -13.91
CA VAL A 101 -0.81 12.33 -12.98
C VAL A 101 -0.36 10.94 -13.46
N ARG A 102 -0.47 10.68 -14.77
CA ARG A 102 -0.04 9.43 -15.38
C ARG A 102 1.46 9.18 -15.20
N LEU A 103 2.28 10.19 -15.49
CA LEU A 103 3.74 10.12 -15.35
C LEU A 103 4.18 10.01 -13.89
N ALA A 104 3.49 10.67 -12.96
CA ALA A 104 3.80 10.58 -11.53
C ALA A 104 3.49 9.20 -10.91
N GLY A 105 2.57 8.42 -11.50
CA GLY A 105 2.28 7.07 -11.05
C GLY A 105 3.41 6.08 -11.37
N ALA A 106 3.49 4.97 -10.64
CA ALA A 106 4.40 3.86 -10.97
C ALA A 106 4.06 3.21 -12.32
N SER A 107 2.77 3.22 -12.67
CA SER A 107 2.19 2.58 -13.84
C SER A 107 1.27 3.59 -14.54
N GLY A 108 0.00 3.28 -14.85
CA GLY A 108 -0.91 4.21 -15.53
C GLY A 108 -1.47 5.37 -14.69
N GLY A 109 -1.05 5.58 -13.44
CA GLY A 109 -1.53 6.70 -12.61
C GLY A 109 -3.01 6.64 -12.20
N VAL A 110 -3.69 5.50 -12.42
CA VAL A 110 -5.13 5.31 -12.16
C VAL A 110 -5.50 5.64 -10.71
N VAL A 111 -4.72 5.14 -9.74
CA VAL A 111 -5.01 5.37 -8.31
C VAL A 111 -4.99 6.86 -7.99
N SER A 112 -3.96 7.59 -8.40
CA SER A 112 -3.86 9.03 -8.17
C SER A 112 -4.98 9.79 -8.86
N ALA A 113 -5.35 9.44 -10.09
CA ALA A 113 -6.46 10.07 -10.81
C ALA A 113 -7.81 9.85 -10.10
N LEU A 114 -8.08 8.63 -9.60
CA LEU A 114 -9.28 8.34 -8.81
C LEU A 114 -9.34 9.20 -7.56
N LEU A 115 -8.25 9.28 -6.78
CA LEU A 115 -8.23 10.05 -5.54
C LEU A 115 -8.39 11.55 -5.80
N VAL A 116 -7.74 12.08 -6.84
CA VAL A 116 -7.89 13.49 -7.26
C VAL A 116 -9.33 13.77 -7.66
N HIS A 117 -9.97 12.86 -8.42
CA HIS A 117 -11.38 12.98 -8.79
C HIS A 117 -12.26 13.04 -7.53
N LEU A 118 -12.13 12.08 -6.62
CA LEU A 118 -12.94 11.99 -5.39
C LEU A 118 -12.82 13.23 -4.49
N LEU A 119 -11.62 13.81 -4.35
CA LEU A 119 -11.45 15.06 -3.62
C LEU A 119 -12.09 16.26 -4.34
N LYS A 120 -11.89 16.38 -5.66
CA LYS A 120 -12.46 17.48 -6.46
C LYS A 120 -13.98 17.44 -6.49
N THR A 121 -14.58 16.26 -6.55
CA THR A 121 -16.04 16.06 -6.50
C THR A 121 -16.62 16.05 -5.09
N LYS A 122 -15.77 16.16 -4.05
CA LYS A 122 -16.15 16.12 -2.63
C LYS A 122 -16.90 14.84 -2.24
N GLU A 123 -16.60 13.74 -2.91
CA GLU A 123 -17.09 12.41 -2.55
C GLU A 123 -16.39 11.89 -1.29
N VAL A 124 -15.15 12.32 -1.07
CA VAL A 124 -14.38 12.12 0.15
C VAL A 124 -13.79 13.45 0.64
N ASP A 125 -13.56 13.54 1.93
CA ASP A 125 -13.04 14.74 2.60
C ASP A 125 -11.51 14.65 2.81
N ALA A 126 -10.98 13.42 2.84
CA ALA A 126 -9.54 13.15 2.94
C ALA A 126 -9.19 11.82 2.26
N VAL A 127 -7.92 11.66 1.89
CA VAL A 127 -7.39 10.39 1.40
C VAL A 127 -6.15 9.97 2.19
N VAL A 128 -6.05 8.68 2.50
CA VAL A 128 -4.90 8.07 3.19
C VAL A 128 -4.05 7.35 2.16
N VAL A 129 -2.82 7.81 2.00
CA VAL A 129 -1.83 7.24 1.06
C VAL A 129 -0.50 6.98 1.77
N SER A 130 0.35 6.16 1.16
CA SER A 130 1.73 5.94 1.62
C SER A 130 2.67 6.95 0.99
N ARG A 131 3.67 7.43 1.75
CA ARG A 131 4.78 8.25 1.25
C ARG A 131 6.10 7.83 1.87
N PRO A 132 7.26 8.23 1.30
CA PRO A 132 8.54 8.13 2.00
C PRO A 132 8.46 8.85 3.35
N SER A 133 9.03 8.24 4.39
CA SER A 133 9.03 8.85 5.71
C SER A 133 9.96 10.06 5.73
N PRO A 134 9.48 11.25 6.15
CA PRO A 134 10.35 12.43 6.34
C PRO A 134 11.45 12.21 7.39
N ALA A 135 11.22 11.29 8.34
CA ALA A 135 12.15 10.99 9.41
C ALA A 135 13.19 9.92 9.04
N ASN A 136 12.91 9.08 8.03
CA ASN A 136 13.80 8.02 7.59
C ASN A 136 13.51 7.68 6.12
N LEU A 137 14.40 8.07 5.21
CA LEU A 137 14.29 7.83 3.76
C LEU A 137 14.07 6.36 3.39
N PHE A 138 14.52 5.42 4.23
CA PHE A 138 14.46 3.99 3.97
C PHE A 138 13.16 3.33 4.46
N LEU A 139 12.23 4.11 5.00
CA LEU A 139 10.91 3.67 5.44
C LEU A 139 9.81 4.48 4.75
N SER A 140 8.59 3.95 4.83
CA SER A 140 7.38 4.65 4.41
C SER A 140 6.43 4.86 5.58
N THR A 141 5.65 5.93 5.49
CA THR A 141 4.63 6.30 6.48
C THR A 141 3.36 6.80 5.80
N GLY A 142 2.27 6.91 6.56
CA GLY A 142 1.02 7.45 6.07
C GLY A 142 1.08 8.96 5.83
N LEU A 143 0.30 9.41 4.86
CA LEU A 143 -0.06 10.81 4.63
C LEU A 143 -1.58 10.88 4.55
N VAL A 144 -2.17 11.82 5.28
CA VAL A 144 -3.55 12.24 5.06
C VAL A 144 -3.51 13.41 4.09
N ALA A 145 -3.82 13.16 2.82
CA ALA A 145 -3.88 14.17 1.79
C ALA A 145 -5.30 14.74 1.67
N ARG A 146 -5.40 16.05 1.48
CA ARG A 146 -6.65 16.80 1.25
C ARG A 146 -6.59 17.62 -0.04
N THR A 147 -5.46 17.60 -0.74
CA THR A 147 -5.25 18.29 -2.01
C THR A 147 -4.73 17.34 -3.09
N PRO A 148 -5.00 17.62 -4.38
CA PRO A 148 -4.41 16.89 -5.50
C PRO A 148 -2.88 16.87 -5.46
N GLU A 149 -2.26 17.97 -5.05
CA GLU A 149 -0.80 18.13 -4.99
C GLU A 149 -0.16 17.19 -3.96
N GLU A 150 -0.79 17.02 -2.79
CA GLU A 150 -0.34 16.06 -1.78
C GLU A 150 -0.44 14.61 -2.28
N ILE A 151 -1.49 14.27 -3.06
CA ILE A 151 -1.63 12.94 -3.69
C ILE A 151 -0.51 12.72 -4.70
N ILE A 152 -0.26 13.69 -5.58
CA ILE A 152 0.76 13.59 -6.63
C ILE A 152 2.16 13.48 -6.02
N THR A 153 2.43 14.21 -4.94
CA THR A 153 3.72 14.15 -4.22
C THR A 153 3.96 12.77 -3.59
N ALA A 154 2.90 12.06 -3.21
CA ALA A 154 2.97 10.71 -2.68
C ALA A 154 2.99 9.62 -3.76
N ALA A 155 2.71 9.96 -5.02
CA ALA A 155 2.58 9.01 -6.12
C ALA A 155 3.86 8.20 -6.39
N GLY A 156 3.68 7.08 -7.08
CA GLY A 156 4.74 6.10 -7.32
C GLY A 156 4.73 4.96 -6.31
N SER A 157 5.58 3.96 -6.55
CA SER A 157 5.74 2.82 -5.64
C SER A 157 6.85 3.10 -4.64
N HIS A 158 6.56 2.85 -3.36
CA HIS A 158 7.54 2.86 -2.29
C HIS A 158 7.65 1.44 -1.74
N TYR A 159 8.70 0.72 -2.11
CA TYR A 159 8.81 -0.70 -1.78
C TYR A 159 9.31 -0.99 -0.36
N SER A 160 9.60 0.05 0.43
CA SER A 160 9.97 -0.08 1.83
C SER A 160 8.78 -0.44 2.72
N ARG A 161 9.05 -1.06 3.88
CA ARG A 161 8.03 -1.29 4.91
C ARG A 161 7.30 0.03 5.24
N SER A 162 5.97 -0.02 5.18
CA SER A 162 5.12 1.15 5.29
C SER A 162 4.13 1.08 6.45
N SER A 163 4.23 2.07 7.33
CA SER A 163 3.37 2.25 8.50
C SER A 163 2.14 3.12 8.23
N THR A 164 1.58 3.03 7.02
CA THR A 164 0.45 3.84 6.52
C THR A 164 -0.70 3.97 7.51
N MET A 165 -1.06 2.90 8.21
CA MET A 165 -2.26 2.86 9.06
C MET A 165 -2.12 3.67 10.36
N THR A 166 -0.93 4.17 10.68
CA THR A 166 -0.70 5.02 11.87
C THR A 166 -1.57 6.28 11.87
N VAL A 167 -1.74 6.90 10.69
CA VAL A 167 -2.47 8.17 10.55
C VAL A 167 -3.97 8.05 10.80
N LEU A 168 -4.51 6.82 10.85
CA LEU A 168 -5.92 6.61 11.19
C LEU A 168 -6.23 6.94 12.66
N ALA A 169 -5.22 7.05 13.53
CA ALA A 169 -5.40 7.56 14.89
C ALA A 169 -5.96 8.99 14.88
N ASP A 170 -5.48 9.84 13.96
CA ASP A 170 -5.84 11.25 13.88
C ASP A 170 -7.20 11.47 13.21
N LEU A 171 -7.69 10.48 12.48
CA LEU A 171 -8.93 10.56 11.70
C LEU A 171 -10.14 9.94 12.41
N LYS A 172 -9.89 9.34 13.58
CA LYS A 172 -10.95 8.81 14.41
C LYS A 172 -11.84 9.97 14.89
N ASP A 173 -13.16 9.75 14.85
CA ASP A 173 -14.18 10.66 15.38
C ASP A 173 -14.35 12.02 14.63
N ARG A 174 -13.64 12.25 13.53
CA ARG A 174 -13.76 13.50 12.73
C ARG A 174 -14.98 13.59 11.83
N GLY A 175 -15.73 12.50 11.64
CA GLY A 175 -16.85 12.44 10.70
C GLY A 175 -16.48 12.54 9.22
N GLU A 176 -15.19 12.63 8.88
CA GLU A 176 -14.68 12.73 7.50
C GLU A 176 -14.87 11.40 6.75
N ARG A 177 -15.37 11.46 5.50
CA ARG A 177 -15.36 10.34 4.56
C ARG A 177 -13.97 10.21 3.96
N ILE A 178 -13.39 9.02 4.07
CA ILE A 178 -11.99 8.78 3.71
C ILE A 178 -11.90 7.73 2.60
N ALA A 179 -11.07 8.01 1.59
CA ALA A 179 -10.53 6.97 0.73
C ALA A 179 -9.17 6.49 1.25
N LEU A 180 -8.91 5.18 1.24
CA LEU A 180 -7.64 4.61 1.68
C LEU A 180 -6.97 3.82 0.56
N VAL A 181 -5.69 4.09 0.32
CA VAL A 181 -4.83 3.25 -0.52
C VAL A 181 -3.95 2.39 0.38
N GLY A 182 -4.03 1.08 0.20
CA GLY A 182 -3.34 0.13 1.07
C GLY A 182 -2.79 -1.08 0.33
N LEU A 183 -1.81 -1.72 0.97
CA LEU A 183 -1.39 -3.07 0.63
C LEU A 183 -2.40 -4.08 1.22
N PRO A 184 -2.41 -5.34 0.75
CA PRO A 184 -3.30 -6.38 1.28
C PRO A 184 -3.31 -6.45 2.81
N CYS A 185 -2.14 -6.43 3.44
CA CYS A 185 -2.01 -6.51 4.90
C CYS A 185 -2.53 -5.28 5.66
N HIS A 186 -2.58 -4.09 5.03
CA HIS A 186 -3.25 -2.90 5.56
C HIS A 186 -4.76 -3.08 5.51
N ILE A 187 -5.26 -3.57 4.38
CA ILE A 187 -6.69 -3.77 4.11
C ILE A 187 -7.26 -4.88 4.99
N HIS A 188 -6.52 -5.97 5.22
CA HIS A 188 -6.91 -7.02 6.18
C HIS A 188 -7.16 -6.44 7.57
N ALA A 189 -6.27 -5.56 8.05
CA ALA A 189 -6.43 -4.93 9.36
C ALA A 189 -7.62 -3.95 9.37
N LEU A 190 -7.79 -3.16 8.30
CA LEU A 190 -8.93 -2.25 8.12
C LEU A 190 -10.26 -3.01 8.15
N ARG A 191 -10.43 -4.01 7.28
CA ARG A 191 -11.68 -4.77 7.16
C ARG A 191 -11.97 -5.60 8.41
N THR A 192 -10.94 -6.13 9.08
CA THR A 192 -11.13 -6.77 10.39
C THR A 192 -11.71 -5.78 11.40
N ALA A 193 -11.12 -4.58 11.51
CA ALA A 193 -11.61 -3.53 12.41
C ALA A 193 -13.05 -3.09 12.07
N GLN A 194 -13.38 -2.97 10.78
CA GLN A 194 -14.71 -2.60 10.32
C GLN A 194 -15.75 -3.72 10.52
N SER A 195 -15.33 -4.98 10.50
CA SER A 195 -16.20 -6.16 10.74
C SER A 195 -16.46 -6.46 12.22
N ASN A 196 -15.82 -5.73 13.14
CA ASN A 196 -16.01 -5.91 14.58
C ASN A 196 -17.30 -5.23 15.06
N SER A 197 -17.70 -5.55 16.29
CA SER A 197 -18.84 -4.93 16.96
C SER A 197 -18.39 -4.35 18.32
N PRO A 198 -18.40 -3.01 18.52
CA PRO A 198 -18.75 -2.00 17.53
C PRO A 198 -17.70 -1.88 16.41
N PRO A 199 -18.11 -1.47 15.21
CA PRO A 199 -17.21 -1.31 14.07
C PRO A 199 -16.34 -0.07 14.20
N GLU A 200 -15.07 -0.20 13.83
CA GLU A 200 -14.06 0.87 13.87
C GLU A 200 -13.65 1.31 12.47
N TRP A 201 -13.17 2.55 12.32
CA TRP A 201 -12.79 3.13 11.02
C TRP A 201 -13.88 3.04 9.93
N ARG A 202 -15.16 3.11 10.31
CA ARG A 202 -16.30 3.12 9.38
C ARG A 202 -16.28 4.28 8.40
N ASN A 203 -15.58 5.34 8.77
CA ASN A 203 -15.44 6.55 7.99
C ASN A 203 -14.47 6.37 6.80
N VAL A 204 -13.73 5.25 6.73
CA VAL A 204 -13.07 4.81 5.50
C VAL A 204 -14.10 4.13 4.59
N VAL A 205 -14.60 4.91 3.62
CA VAL A 205 -15.75 4.55 2.76
C VAL A 205 -15.35 3.98 1.40
N PHE A 206 -14.09 4.14 1.00
CA PHE A 206 -13.57 3.62 -0.26
C PHE A 206 -12.14 3.13 -0.09
N VAL A 207 -11.83 1.93 -0.62
CA VAL A 207 -10.52 1.30 -0.46
C VAL A 207 -9.96 0.89 -1.81
N VAL A 208 -8.78 1.43 -2.14
CA VAL A 208 -7.99 0.98 -3.29
C VAL A 208 -6.85 0.09 -2.79
N GLY A 209 -6.85 -1.16 -3.23
CA GLY A 209 -5.80 -2.13 -2.96
C GLY A 209 -4.73 -2.09 -4.02
N LEU A 210 -3.46 -2.06 -3.62
CA LEU A 210 -2.35 -2.22 -4.55
C LEU A 210 -1.94 -3.69 -4.63
N PHE A 211 -1.63 -4.16 -5.83
CA PHE A 211 -0.95 -5.45 -5.98
C PHE A 211 0.38 -5.41 -5.22
N CYS A 212 0.65 -6.47 -4.47
CA CYS A 212 1.80 -6.52 -3.59
C CYS A 212 2.39 -7.92 -3.57
N HIS A 213 3.72 -7.98 -3.70
CA HIS A 213 4.45 -9.22 -3.52
C HIS A 213 5.12 -9.26 -2.15
N PHE A 214 5.94 -8.25 -1.83
CA PHE A 214 6.53 -8.06 -0.51
C PHE A 214 6.95 -6.60 -0.29
N THR A 215 7.38 -6.29 0.94
CA THR A 215 7.99 -5.01 1.29
C THR A 215 9.40 -5.25 1.83
N LEU A 216 10.31 -4.33 1.55
CA LEU A 216 11.71 -4.42 1.93
C LEU A 216 11.97 -3.83 3.32
N PRO A 217 12.82 -4.45 4.14
CA PRO A 217 13.33 -3.81 5.35
C PRO A 217 14.21 -2.59 5.01
N PRO A 218 14.32 -1.60 5.92
CA PRO A 218 15.05 -0.37 5.67
C PRO A 218 16.52 -0.64 5.36
N GLY A 219 17.12 -1.70 5.95
CA GLY A 219 18.47 -2.13 5.61
C GLY A 219 18.65 -2.48 4.12
N ALA A 220 17.67 -3.17 3.51
CA ALA A 220 17.72 -3.51 2.09
C ALA A 220 17.65 -2.28 1.19
N VAL A 221 16.83 -1.31 1.58
CA VAL A 221 16.68 -0.03 0.86
C VAL A 221 17.92 0.85 1.03
N ALA A 222 18.51 0.86 2.23
CA ALA A 222 19.75 1.55 2.52
C ALA A 222 20.91 0.96 1.70
N ASP A 223 21.02 -0.37 1.65
CA ASP A 223 22.08 -1.02 0.87
C ASP A 223 21.87 -0.87 -0.63
N LEU A 224 20.63 -0.85 -1.15
CA LEU A 224 20.36 -0.45 -2.54
C LEU A 224 20.93 0.95 -2.82
N ALA A 225 20.67 1.92 -1.94
CA ALA A 225 21.18 3.28 -2.10
C ALA A 225 22.71 3.35 -1.99
N HIS A 226 23.33 2.58 -1.11
CA HIS A 226 24.78 2.58 -0.93
C HIS A 226 25.54 1.79 -2.00
N ILE A 227 24.97 0.73 -2.56
CA ILE A 227 25.54 0.00 -3.71
C ILE A 227 25.54 0.90 -4.95
N ALA A 228 24.45 1.65 -5.14
CA ALA A 228 24.27 2.58 -6.25
C ALA A 228 25.27 3.77 -6.24
N GLY A 229 25.49 4.39 -5.08
CA GLY A 229 26.24 5.66 -4.98
C GLY A 229 27.55 5.59 -4.19
N GLY A 230 27.84 4.43 -3.60
CA GLY A 230 28.89 4.28 -2.59
C GLY A 230 28.48 4.84 -1.22
N ARG A 231 29.07 4.30 -0.15
CA ARG A 231 28.76 4.68 1.26
C ARG A 231 29.11 6.13 1.62
N ARG A 232 29.84 6.85 0.76
CA ARG A 232 30.24 8.25 1.00
C ARG A 232 29.20 9.27 0.57
N ARG A 233 28.25 8.88 -0.29
CA ARG A 233 27.19 9.78 -0.77
C ARG A 233 25.94 9.60 0.09
N GLN A 234 25.39 10.70 0.57
CA GLN A 234 24.16 10.69 1.35
C GLN A 234 22.94 10.63 0.41
N PRO A 235 22.16 9.55 0.41
CA PRO A 235 20.93 9.50 -0.38
C PRO A 235 19.89 10.46 0.20
N VAL A 236 19.17 11.17 -0.67
CA VAL A 236 18.11 12.13 -0.29
C VAL A 236 16.76 11.78 -0.88
N ARG A 237 16.73 10.98 -1.96
CA ARG A 237 15.49 10.51 -2.60
C ARG A 237 15.73 9.20 -3.33
N ILE A 238 14.74 8.30 -3.27
CA ILE A 238 14.73 7.04 -4.01
C ILE A 238 13.45 7.01 -4.83
N CYS A 239 13.58 6.88 -6.15
CA CYS A 239 12.49 6.65 -7.09
C CYS A 239 12.60 5.20 -7.56
N TYR A 240 11.63 4.34 -7.26
CA TYR A 240 11.76 2.91 -7.61
C TYR A 240 11.32 2.59 -9.06
N ARG A 241 10.61 3.53 -9.67
CA ARG A 241 9.93 3.40 -10.97
C ARG A 241 10.17 4.69 -11.78
N ASP A 242 11.44 4.97 -12.07
CA ASP A 242 11.85 6.16 -12.80
C ASP A 242 11.63 5.98 -14.30
N LYS A 243 10.58 6.64 -14.82
CA LYS A 243 10.20 6.55 -16.23
C LYS A 243 11.01 7.47 -17.14
N GLU A 244 11.77 8.43 -16.60
CA GLU A 244 12.45 9.45 -17.40
C GLU A 244 13.50 8.87 -18.35
N SER A 245 14.15 7.76 -17.99
CA SER A 245 15.20 7.14 -18.81
C SER A 245 14.65 6.30 -19.96
N MET A 246 13.71 5.40 -19.67
CA MET A 246 13.29 4.33 -20.58
C MET A 246 11.77 4.20 -20.74
N GLY A 247 10.98 4.92 -19.93
CA GLY A 247 9.53 4.77 -19.86
C GLY A 247 9.07 3.43 -19.30
N TRP A 248 7.80 3.34 -18.92
CA TRP A 248 7.16 2.07 -18.57
C TRP A 248 7.00 1.19 -19.84
N PRO A 249 7.19 -0.14 -19.79
CA PRO A 249 7.51 -0.99 -18.63
C PRO A 249 9.02 -1.21 -18.39
N PHE A 250 9.88 -0.42 -19.02
CA PHE A 250 11.34 -0.56 -18.98
C PHE A 250 12.01 0.41 -18.01
N ASP A 251 11.23 1.03 -17.14
CA ASP A 251 11.65 1.97 -16.12
C ASP A 251 12.55 1.29 -15.09
N GLY A 252 13.17 2.05 -14.17
CA GLY A 252 14.14 1.49 -13.22
C GLY A 252 14.28 2.27 -11.92
N PRO A 253 14.89 1.69 -10.88
CA PRO A 253 15.23 2.44 -9.68
C PRO A 253 16.26 3.53 -9.97
N ARG A 254 16.02 4.73 -9.44
CA ARG A 254 16.95 5.85 -9.42
C ARG A 254 17.12 6.40 -8.01
N VAL A 255 18.37 6.64 -7.62
CA VAL A 255 18.74 7.21 -6.32
C VAL A 255 19.37 8.58 -6.54
N PHE A 256 18.93 9.56 -5.77
CA PHE A 256 19.45 10.94 -5.79
C PHE A 256 20.23 11.21 -4.51
N TYR A 257 21.34 11.93 -4.63
CA TYR A 257 22.26 12.20 -3.53
C TYR A 257 22.35 13.70 -3.20
N ALA A 258 22.79 14.02 -1.98
CA ALA A 258 22.89 15.39 -1.48
C ALA A 258 23.90 16.26 -2.26
N ASP A 259 24.88 15.64 -2.92
CA ASP A 259 25.85 16.33 -3.79
C ASP A 259 25.28 16.69 -5.18
N GLY A 260 23.99 16.43 -5.42
CA GLY A 260 23.31 16.66 -6.70
C GLY A 260 23.49 15.53 -7.72
N SER A 261 24.33 14.53 -7.43
CA SER A 261 24.48 13.37 -8.31
C SER A 261 23.27 12.43 -8.22
N SER A 262 23.12 11.57 -9.24
CA SER A 262 22.15 10.49 -9.21
C SER A 262 22.73 9.21 -9.81
N TRP A 263 22.12 8.08 -9.47
CA TRP A 263 22.41 6.78 -10.07
C TRP A 263 21.10 6.16 -10.56
N THR A 264 21.09 5.63 -11.78
CA THR A 264 19.97 4.91 -12.37
C THR A 264 20.38 3.45 -12.58
N SER A 265 19.53 2.52 -12.15
CA SER A 265 19.73 1.09 -12.37
C SER A 265 19.75 0.75 -13.85
N ALA A 266 20.66 -0.14 -14.25
CA ALA A 266 20.63 -0.79 -15.56
C ALA A 266 19.63 -1.96 -15.62
N TYR A 267 19.08 -2.36 -14.48
CA TYR A 267 18.13 -3.46 -14.33
C TYR A 267 16.71 -2.96 -14.06
N LEU A 268 15.73 -3.73 -14.50
CA LEU A 268 14.32 -3.50 -14.27
C LEU A 268 13.98 -3.58 -12.77
N PRO A 269 12.89 -2.91 -12.31
CA PRO A 269 12.45 -2.92 -10.94
C PRO A 269 12.22 -4.34 -10.44
N SER A 270 11.61 -5.20 -11.26
CA SER A 270 11.38 -6.61 -10.90
C SER A 270 12.67 -7.39 -10.64
N GLU A 271 13.73 -7.15 -11.41
CA GLU A 271 15.02 -7.81 -11.27
C GLU A 271 15.73 -7.35 -9.98
N VAL A 272 15.80 -6.03 -9.76
CA VAL A 272 16.38 -5.45 -8.54
C VAL A 272 15.63 -5.94 -7.31
N MET A 273 14.30 -5.90 -7.34
CA MET A 273 13.46 -6.33 -6.23
C MET A 273 13.58 -7.84 -5.99
N SER A 274 13.70 -8.66 -7.04
CA SER A 274 13.92 -10.11 -6.91
C SER A 274 15.24 -10.39 -6.18
N ILE A 275 16.33 -9.74 -6.56
CA ILE A 275 17.64 -9.91 -5.89
C ILE A 275 17.54 -9.52 -4.42
N LEU A 276 16.99 -8.34 -4.11
CA LEU A 276 16.84 -7.88 -2.73
C LEU A 276 15.90 -8.80 -1.93
N GLY A 277 14.86 -9.34 -2.54
CA GLY A 277 13.93 -10.28 -1.91
C GLY A 277 14.58 -11.58 -1.45
N HIS A 278 15.65 -12.03 -2.12
CA HIS A 278 16.39 -13.24 -1.74
C HIS A 278 17.48 -12.97 -0.69
N LEU A 279 18.00 -11.75 -0.62
CA LEU A 279 19.11 -11.39 0.29
C LEU A 279 18.64 -10.94 1.67
N TYR A 280 17.39 -10.54 1.83
CA TYR A 280 16.88 -9.95 3.07
C TYR A 280 15.70 -10.72 3.66
N PRO A 281 15.54 -10.68 5.00
CA PRO A 281 14.42 -11.34 5.65
C PRO A 281 13.10 -10.60 5.35
N LEU A 282 12.30 -11.18 4.47
CA LEU A 282 10.97 -10.67 4.10
C LEU A 282 9.88 -10.98 5.15
N GLY A 283 10.19 -11.84 6.13
CA GLY A 283 9.34 -12.15 7.27
C GLY A 283 7.94 -12.59 6.84
N ARG A 284 6.92 -11.96 7.42
CA ARG A 284 5.51 -12.29 7.16
C ARG A 284 5.10 -12.21 5.69
N CYS A 285 5.77 -11.42 4.85
CA CYS A 285 5.43 -11.33 3.43
C CYS A 285 5.51 -12.69 2.72
N LEU A 286 6.42 -13.59 3.14
CA LEU A 286 6.54 -14.94 2.57
C LEU A 286 5.36 -15.87 2.88
N LEU A 287 4.51 -15.49 3.85
CA LEU A 287 3.32 -16.24 4.26
C LEU A 287 2.03 -15.57 3.81
N CYS A 288 2.11 -14.46 3.08
CA CYS A 288 0.93 -13.75 2.59
C CYS A 288 0.39 -14.45 1.34
N VAL A 289 -0.89 -14.78 1.35
CA VAL A 289 -1.58 -15.43 0.23
C VAL A 289 -2.50 -14.48 -0.55
N ASP A 290 -2.47 -13.19 -0.22
CA ASP A 290 -3.23 -12.15 -0.91
C ASP A 290 -2.27 -11.21 -1.62
N ALA A 291 -2.04 -11.45 -2.92
CA ALA A 291 -1.19 -10.62 -3.76
C ALA A 291 -1.96 -9.49 -4.45
N THR A 292 -3.28 -9.60 -4.53
CA THR A 292 -4.13 -8.73 -5.35
C THR A 292 -5.02 -7.81 -4.52
N ALA A 293 -4.85 -7.79 -3.19
CA ALA A 293 -5.64 -7.01 -2.24
C ALA A 293 -7.14 -7.34 -2.36
N GLU A 294 -7.48 -8.60 -2.13
CA GLU A 294 -8.81 -9.16 -2.38
C GLU A 294 -9.93 -8.33 -1.73
N PHE A 295 -9.75 -7.79 -0.53
CA PHE A 295 -10.83 -7.12 0.21
C PHE A 295 -10.92 -5.59 -0.03
N ALA A 296 -10.34 -5.11 -1.14
CA ALA A 296 -10.49 -3.74 -1.62
C ALA A 296 -11.81 -3.53 -2.41
N ASP A 297 -12.16 -2.27 -2.68
CA ASP A 297 -13.24 -1.94 -3.61
C ASP A 297 -12.74 -2.00 -5.07
N LEU A 298 -11.52 -1.49 -5.29
CA LEU A 298 -10.75 -1.65 -6.52
C LEU A 298 -9.36 -2.16 -6.17
N SER A 299 -8.83 -3.10 -6.95
CA SER A 299 -7.42 -3.48 -6.86
C SER A 299 -6.67 -3.10 -8.12
N VAL A 300 -5.48 -2.51 -7.96
CA VAL A 300 -4.73 -1.91 -9.06
C VAL A 300 -3.29 -2.42 -9.06
N GLY A 301 -2.80 -2.74 -10.25
CA GLY A 301 -1.42 -3.18 -10.46
C GLY A 301 -0.93 -2.88 -11.87
N ASP A 302 0.23 -3.42 -12.21
CA ASP A 302 0.78 -3.39 -13.57
C ASP A 302 0.10 -4.47 -14.45
N PRO A 303 -0.29 -4.16 -15.70
CA PRO A 303 -0.83 -5.13 -16.64
C PRO A 303 0.32 -5.88 -17.32
N TRP A 304 0.93 -6.83 -16.61
CA TRP A 304 2.03 -7.69 -17.09
C TRP A 304 1.55 -8.75 -18.11
N ILE A 305 0.85 -8.33 -19.15
CA ILE A 305 0.31 -9.21 -20.18
C ILE A 305 1.35 -9.39 -21.29
N ARG A 306 1.74 -10.64 -21.53
CA ARG A 306 2.62 -11.03 -22.64
C ARG A 306 1.79 -11.31 -23.89
N LYS A 307 2.37 -11.03 -25.05
CA LYS A 307 1.91 -11.52 -26.36
C LYS A 307 2.49 -12.92 -26.59
N ASP A 308 2.02 -13.61 -27.62
CA ASP A 308 2.50 -14.94 -28.01
C ASP A 308 3.98 -14.94 -28.42
N ASP A 309 4.49 -13.82 -28.93
CA ASP A 309 5.91 -13.61 -29.27
C ASP A 309 6.81 -13.37 -28.04
N GLY A 310 6.25 -13.41 -26.82
CA GLY A 310 6.97 -13.13 -25.58
C GLY A 310 7.19 -11.64 -25.29
N GLY A 311 6.78 -10.73 -26.17
CA GLY A 311 6.80 -9.29 -25.94
C GLY A 311 5.71 -8.81 -24.97
N TRP A 312 5.82 -7.59 -24.45
CA TRP A 312 4.77 -6.98 -23.64
C TRP A 312 3.62 -6.47 -24.51
N LYS A 313 2.37 -6.74 -24.12
CA LYS A 313 1.16 -6.24 -24.82
C LYS A 313 1.04 -4.73 -24.75
N TYR A 314 1.38 -4.15 -23.59
CA TYR A 314 1.36 -2.71 -23.36
C TYR A 314 2.79 -2.20 -23.21
N THR A 315 3.12 -1.11 -23.91
CA THR A 315 4.48 -0.53 -23.94
C THR A 315 4.47 0.99 -23.97
N GLN A 316 3.33 1.63 -23.65
CA GLN A 316 3.25 3.09 -23.58
C GLN A 316 4.15 3.59 -22.44
N PRO A 317 5.10 4.50 -22.70
CA PRO A 317 6.11 4.93 -21.72
C PRO A 317 5.51 5.64 -20.50
N GLU A 318 4.34 6.24 -20.64
CA GLU A 318 3.59 6.86 -19.55
C GLU A 318 2.97 5.82 -18.60
N GLY A 319 2.77 4.58 -19.07
CA GLY A 319 2.31 3.43 -18.31
C GLY A 319 0.81 3.15 -18.41
N ASN A 320 0.44 1.91 -18.09
CA ASN A 320 -0.96 1.46 -17.95
C ASN A 320 -1.11 0.68 -16.64
N SER A 321 -2.33 0.54 -16.16
CA SER A 321 -2.65 -0.21 -14.95
C SER A 321 -3.75 -1.22 -15.23
N VAL A 322 -3.62 -2.43 -14.69
CA VAL A 322 -4.77 -3.33 -14.57
C VAL A 322 -5.61 -2.89 -13.38
N ILE A 323 -6.94 -2.93 -13.54
CA ILE A 323 -7.92 -2.56 -12.53
C ILE A 323 -8.86 -3.75 -12.35
N LEU A 324 -8.85 -4.35 -11.17
CA LEU A 324 -9.82 -5.36 -10.76
C LEU A 324 -10.94 -4.67 -9.98
N ILE A 325 -12.14 -4.69 -10.53
CA ILE A 325 -13.34 -4.16 -9.89
C ILE A 325 -13.90 -5.24 -8.98
N ARG A 326 -13.99 -4.97 -7.67
CA ARG A 326 -14.35 -5.99 -6.67
C ARG A 326 -15.73 -5.76 -6.05
N THR A 327 -16.11 -4.51 -5.88
CA THR A 327 -17.39 -4.10 -5.29
C THR A 327 -18.16 -3.19 -6.25
N ASP A 328 -19.48 -3.10 -6.06
CA ASP A 328 -20.30 -2.14 -6.80
C ASP A 328 -19.90 -0.70 -6.50
N THR A 329 -19.47 -0.39 -5.27
CA THR A 329 -18.88 0.91 -4.91
C THR A 329 -17.67 1.22 -5.79
N GLY A 330 -16.74 0.27 -5.94
CA GLY A 330 -15.59 0.42 -6.83
C GLY A 330 -15.99 0.63 -8.29
N ARG A 331 -16.93 -0.16 -8.79
CA ARG A 331 -17.46 -0.04 -10.16
C ARG A 331 -18.03 1.36 -10.42
N GLN A 332 -18.89 1.84 -9.53
CA GLN A 332 -19.57 3.12 -9.67
C GLN A 332 -18.60 4.30 -9.61
N ILE A 333 -17.60 4.26 -8.71
CA ILE A 333 -16.56 5.29 -8.61
C ILE A 333 -15.70 5.32 -9.88
N LEU A 334 -15.27 4.16 -10.37
CA LEU A 334 -14.50 4.09 -11.61
C LEU A 334 -15.29 4.68 -12.79
N HIS A 335 -16.55 4.27 -12.95
CA HIS A 335 -17.41 4.77 -14.02
C HIS A 335 -17.64 6.30 -13.96
N ARG A 336 -17.79 6.87 -12.75
CA ARG A 336 -17.87 8.34 -12.58
C ARG A 336 -16.58 9.03 -12.97
N ALA A 337 -15.42 8.47 -12.61
CA ALA A 337 -14.12 9.01 -13.00
C ALA A 337 -13.89 8.92 -14.51
N GLU A 338 -14.32 7.83 -15.16
CA GLU A 338 -14.30 7.68 -16.63
C GLU A 338 -15.22 8.69 -17.31
N SER A 339 -16.47 8.82 -16.83
CA SER A 339 -17.46 9.76 -17.37
C SER A 339 -17.01 11.22 -17.23
N ALA A 340 -16.25 11.53 -16.17
CA ALA A 340 -15.64 12.84 -15.95
C ALA A 340 -14.33 13.03 -16.75
N GLY A 341 -13.91 12.04 -17.53
CA GLY A 341 -12.69 12.09 -18.34
C GLY A 341 -11.41 12.09 -17.52
N ALA A 342 -11.42 11.62 -16.27
CA ALA A 342 -10.21 11.52 -15.43
C ALA A 342 -9.39 10.25 -15.74
N ILE A 343 -10.05 9.20 -16.24
CA ILE A 343 -9.47 7.88 -16.52
C ILE A 343 -10.03 7.37 -17.85
N THR A 344 -9.21 6.61 -18.58
CA THR A 344 -9.62 5.79 -19.71
C THR A 344 -9.29 4.33 -19.37
N SER A 345 -10.26 3.41 -19.35
CA SER A 345 -10.04 2.00 -19.04
C SER A 345 -11.02 1.04 -19.72
#